data_AF-X1P3R7-F1
#
_entry.id   AF-X1P3R7-F1
#
_cell.length_a   1.000
_cell.length_b   1.000
_cell.length_c   1.000
_cell.angle_alpha   90.00
_cell.angle_beta   90.00
_cell.angle_gamma   90.00
#
_symmetry.space_group_name_H-M   'P 1'
#
loop_
_entity.id
_entity.type
_entity.pdbx_description
1 polymer ?
#
loop_
_entity_poly.entity_id
_entity_poly.type
_entity_poly.pdbx_seq_one_letter_code
_entity_poly.pdbx_strand_id
1 'polypeptide(L)'
;MTKTDSMKWIYTFVLLIVTIGWAVFTVVVVRGVADAPTAAGVLEASGTSVLLGALIGWNALVVQFWFRKRPKPEKPAGETRE
;
A
#
# COMPACT_ATOMS: atom_id res chain seq x y z
N MET A 1 -11.01 -1.91 -21.45
CA MET A 1 -10.80 -1.31 -20.12
C MET A 1 -11.40 0.08 -20.15
N THR A 2 -12.28 0.45 -19.21
CA THR A 2 -12.82 1.82 -19.20
C THR A 2 -11.70 2.80 -18.82
N LYS A 3 -11.76 4.07 -19.25
CA LYS A 3 -10.78 5.10 -18.82
C LYS A 3 -10.61 5.12 -17.30
N THR A 4 -11.72 4.96 -16.57
CA THR A 4 -11.74 4.91 -15.10
C THR A 4 -10.96 3.71 -14.55
N ASP A 5 -11.07 2.53 -15.18
CA ASP A 5 -10.32 1.35 -14.75
C ASP A 5 -8.82 1.47 -15.05
N SER A 6 -8.45 2.06 -16.20
CA SER A 6 -7.06 2.38 -16.50
C SER A 6 -6.47 3.33 -15.45
N MET A 7 -7.23 4.36 -15.04
CA MET A 7 -6.76 5.34 -14.06
C MET A 7 -6.57 4.75 -12.65
N LYS A 8 -7.43 3.82 -12.23
CA LYS A 8 -7.24 3.05 -10.98
C LYS A 8 -5.90 2.31 -11.02
N TRP A 9 -5.65 1.56 -12.09
CA TRP A 9 -4.41 0.79 -12.22
C TRP A 9 -3.18 1.67 -12.26
N ILE A 10 -3.19 2.77 -13.02
CA ILE A 10 -2.09 3.73 -13.08
C ILE A 10 -1.78 4.25 -11.67
N TYR A 11 -2.80 4.69 -10.93
CA TYR A 11 -2.58 5.15 -9.57
C TYR A 11 -2.02 4.04 -8.67
N THR A 12 -2.55 2.82 -8.71
CA THR A 12 -2.05 1.70 -7.90
C THR A 12 -0.58 1.42 -8.21
N PHE A 13 -0.18 1.42 -9.48
CA PHE A 13 1.20 1.19 -9.87
C PHE A 13 2.12 2.33 -9.47
N VAL A 14 1.71 3.58 -9.67
CA VAL A 14 2.48 4.75 -9.23
C VAL A 14 2.69 4.70 -7.72
N LEU A 15 1.63 4.43 -6.96
CA LEU A 15 1.72 4.30 -5.52
C LEU A 15 2.64 3.15 -5.11
N LEU A 16 2.55 1.99 -5.77
CA LEU A 16 3.44 0.86 -5.52
C LEU A 16 4.91 1.22 -5.77
N ILE A 17 5.21 1.90 -6.88
CA ILE A 17 6.58 2.35 -7.21
C ILE A 17 7.08 3.35 -6.15
N VAL A 18 6.24 4.30 -5.73
CA VAL A 18 6.58 5.24 -4.65
C VAL A 18 6.87 4.50 -3.35
N THR A 19 6.04 3.51 -2.98
CA THR A 19 6.27 2.69 -1.79
C THR A 19 7.58 1.91 -1.86
N ILE A 20 7.90 1.31 -3.00
CA ILE A 20 9.16 0.57 -3.20
C ILE A 20 10.36 1.54 -3.15
N GLY A 21 10.28 2.67 -3.84
CA GLY A 21 11.33 3.68 -3.83
C GLY A 21 11.59 4.21 -2.42
N TRP A 22 10.52 4.45 -1.66
CA TRP A 22 10.63 4.85 -0.26
C TRP A 22 11.22 3.74 0.62
N ALA A 23 10.85 2.47 0.39
CA ALA A 23 11.43 1.35 1.13
C ALA A 23 12.95 1.26 0.94
N VAL A 24 13.43 1.40 -0.30
CA VAL A 24 14.87 1.41 -0.59
C VAL A 24 15.56 2.60 0.09
N PHE A 25 14.95 3.79 0.04
CA PHE A 25 15.44 4.97 0.73
C PHE A 25 15.55 4.76 2.24
N THR A 26 14.52 4.19 2.88
CA THR A 26 14.54 3.86 4.32
C THR A 26 15.69 2.91 4.65
N VAL A 27 15.96 1.89 3.83
CA VAL A 27 17.08 0.96 4.05
C VAL A 27 18.43 1.69 4.01
N VAL A 28 18.62 2.63 3.09
CA VAL A 28 19.85 3.42 3.01
C VAL A 28 20.04 4.28 4.27
N VAL A 29 18.98 4.94 4.73
CA VAL A 29 19.01 5.75 5.96
C VAL A 29 19.32 4.89 7.17
N VAL A 30 18.59 3.79 7.37
CA VAL A 30 18.78 2.87 8.51
C VAL A 30 20.20 2.30 8.50
N ARG A 31 20.73 1.94 7.32
CA ARG A 31 22.12 1.46 7.20
C ARG A 31 23.13 2.51 7.65
N GLY A 32 22.99 3.76 7.19
CA GLY A 32 23.89 4.84 7.59
C GLY A 32 23.86 5.10 9.10
N VAL A 33 22.70 4.98 9.73
CA VAL A 33 22.53 5.13 11.18
C VAL A 33 23.08 3.94 11.96
N ALA A 34 23.01 2.73 11.41
CA ALA A 34 23.58 1.54 12.03
C ALA A 34 25.12 1.61 12.11
N ASP A 35 25.76 2.19 11.09
CA ASP A 35 27.23 2.35 11.06
C ASP A 35 27.71 3.43 12.04
N ALA A 36 26.93 4.50 12.25
CA ALA A 36 27.25 5.59 13.17
C ALA A 36 25.98 6.13 13.87
N PRO A 37 25.54 5.51 14.98
CA PRO A 37 24.29 5.90 15.62
C PRO A 37 24.42 7.28 16.30
N THR A 38 23.64 8.23 15.81
CA THR A 38 23.49 9.58 16.39
C THR A 38 22.02 9.84 16.73
N ALA A 39 21.74 10.75 17.66
CA ALA A 39 20.35 11.08 18.03
C ALA A 39 19.53 11.59 16.83
N ALA A 40 20.15 12.42 15.98
CA ALA A 40 19.54 12.89 14.73
C ALA A 40 19.29 11.74 13.75
N GLY A 41 20.27 10.85 13.57
CA GLY A 41 20.12 9.68 12.72
C GLY A 41 18.99 8.74 13.16
N VAL A 42 18.85 8.49 14.47
CA VAL A 42 17.73 7.68 15.00
C VAL A 42 16.38 8.33 14.70
N LEU A 43 16.29 9.67 14.78
CA LEU A 43 15.07 10.40 14.44
C LEU A 43 14.75 10.30 12.94
N GLU A 44 15.76 10.41 12.06
CA GLU A 44 15.59 10.22 10.62
C GLU A 44 15.18 8.78 10.26
N ALA A 45 15.85 7.78 10.83
CA ALA A 45 15.53 6.37 10.60
C ALA A 45 14.11 6.02 11.06
N SER A 46 13.70 6.53 12.23
CA SER A 46 12.34 6.32 12.73
C SER A 46 11.29 7.02 11.88
N GLY A 47 11.49 8.31 11.53
CA GLY A 47 10.56 9.06 10.69
C GLY A 47 10.36 8.42 9.31
N THR A 48 11.47 8.03 8.66
CA THR A 48 11.43 7.36 7.35
C THR A 48 10.76 5.99 7.41
N SER A 49 10.94 5.24 8.51
CA SER A 49 10.30 3.94 8.72
C SER A 49 8.80 4.06 9.01
N VAL A 50 8.37 5.08 9.76
CA VAL A 50 6.94 5.35 10.01
C VAL A 50 6.23 5.68 8.70
N LEU A 51 6.82 6.54 7.86
CA LEU A 51 6.24 6.86 6.55
C LEU A 51 6.18 5.62 5.64
N LEU A 52 7.19 4.74 5.67
CA LEU A 52 7.14 3.48 4.95
C LEU A 52 5.94 2.62 5.38
N GLY A 53 5.73 2.48 6.69
CA GLY A 53 4.56 1.76 7.23
C GLY A 53 3.24 2.37 6.75
N ALA A 54 3.13 3.69 6.75
CA ALA A 54 1.95 4.40 6.25
C ALA A 54 1.71 4.16 4.74
N LEU A 55 2.76 4.18 3.92
CA LEU A 55 2.68 3.91 2.48
C LEU A 55 2.25 2.48 2.17
N ILE A 56 2.77 1.50 2.92
CA ILE A 56 2.35 0.09 2.80
C ILE A 56 0.86 -0.04 3.16
N GLY A 57 0.43 0.56 4.27
CA GLY A 57 -0.96 0.58 4.69
C GLY A 57 -1.88 1.23 3.66
N TRP A 58 -1.49 2.40 3.14
CA TRP A 58 -2.24 3.11 2.11
C TRP A 58 -2.36 2.27 0.84
N ASN A 59 -1.27 1.65 0.38
CA ASN A 59 -1.30 0.77 -0.79
C ASN A 59 -2.26 -0.42 -0.61
N ALA A 60 -2.23 -1.06 0.57
CA ALA A 60 -3.17 -2.13 0.88
C ALA A 60 -4.62 -1.66 0.88
N LEU A 61 -4.92 -0.49 1.46
CA LEU A 61 -6.26 0.09 1.48
C LEU A 61 -6.77 0.42 0.07
N VAL A 62 -5.92 1.00 -0.78
CA VAL A 62 -6.27 1.31 -2.18
C VAL A 62 -6.59 0.03 -2.96
N VAL A 63 -5.75 -1.00 -2.81
CA VAL A 63 -5.98 -2.30 -3.46
C VAL A 63 -7.29 -2.93 -2.98
N GLN A 64 -7.55 -2.92 -1.67
CA GLN A 64 -8.80 -3.43 -1.12
C GLN A 64 -10.00 -2.61 -1.59
N PHE A 65 -9.90 -1.28 -1.63
CA PHE A 65 -11.00 -0.42 -2.02
C PHE A 65 -11.40 -0.63 -3.49
N TRP A 66 -10.43 -0.80 -4.39
CA TRP A 66 -10.72 -0.92 -5.83
C TRP A 66 -10.94 -2.34 -6.32
N PHE A 67 -10.25 -3.33 -5.75
CA PHE A 67 -10.20 -4.68 -6.32
C PHE A 67 -10.81 -5.77 -5.43
N ARG A 68 -11.23 -5.45 -4.19
CA ARG A 68 -11.92 -6.43 -3.35
C ARG A 68 -13.27 -6.76 -3.97
N LYS A 69 -13.43 -8.01 -4.40
CA LYS A 69 -14.71 -8.55 -4.85
C LYS A 69 -15.69 -8.47 -3.68
N ARG A 70 -16.81 -7.76 -3.86
CA ARG A 70 -17.91 -7.82 -2.89
C ARG A 70 -18.44 -9.25 -2.87
N PRO A 71 -18.71 -9.85 -1.70
CA PRO A 71 -19.36 -11.15 -1.64
C PRO A 71 -20.68 -11.06 -2.42
N LYS A 72 -20.93 -12.04 -3.30
CA LYS A 72 -22.22 -12.12 -3.98
C LYS A 72 -23.29 -12.23 -2.89
N PRO A 73 -24.39 -11.44 -2.96
CA PRO A 73 -25.53 -11.71 -2.11
C PRO A 73 -25.96 -13.16 -2.39
N GLU A 74 -26.00 -13.96 -1.33
CA GLU A 74 -26.50 -15.32 -1.37
C GLU A 74 -27.90 -15.26 -1.99
N LYS A 75 -28.11 -15.94 -3.13
CA LYS A 75 -29.44 -16.04 -3.73
C LYS A 75 -30.36 -16.60 -2.63
N PRO A 76 -31.52 -15.99 -2.33
CA PRO A 76 -32.44 -16.59 -1.37
C PRO A 76 -32.80 -17.99 -1.85
N ALA A 77 -32.53 -18.98 -1.01
CA ALA A 77 -32.89 -20.37 -1.24
C ALA A 77 -34.43 -20.49 -1.27
N GLY A 78 -35.04 -20.34 -2.44
CA GLY A 78 -36.50 -20.36 -2.52
C GLY A 78 -37.13 -20.13 -3.89
N GLU A 79 -36.40 -20.35 -5.00
CA GLU A 79 -37.00 -20.32 -6.34
C GLU A 79 -36.99 -21.73 -6.96
N THR A 80 -37.60 -22.69 -6.27
CA THR A 80 -38.21 -23.86 -6.93
C THR A 80 -39.59 -23.43 -7.42
N ARG A 81 -39.66 -23.09 -8.70
CA ARG A 81 -40.93 -22.82 -9.40
C ARG A 81 -41.74 -24.11 -9.51
N GLU A 82 -43.04 -23.93 -9.34
CA GLU A 82 -44.13 -24.89 -9.58
C GLU A 82 -44.08 -25.53 -10.97
#